data_AF-A0A8G1QXR7-F1
#
_entry.id   AF-A0A8G1QXR7-F1
#
_cell.length_a   1.000
_cell.length_b   1.000
_cell.length_c   1.000
_cell.angle_alpha   90.00
_cell.angle_beta   90.00
_cell.angle_gamma   90.00
#
_symmetry.space_group_name_H-M   'P 1'
#
loop_
_entity.id
_entity.type
_entity.pdbx_description
1 polymer ?
#
loop_
_entity_poly.entity_id
_entity_poly.type
_entity_poly.pdbx_seq_one_letter_code
_entity_poly.pdbx_strand_id
1 'polypeptide(L)'
;MTFTNVLTADLHEGTVDGIAIKWNHSAKARLTTNAIDYEVDATAMKAATEHFTHKCSKHLGKTTAIIIGSFHKFTTVTRSGKKKAVHSHETLPLNPGGVKVHVNVTLPDGGLVQNAQWRGEYAELSDRDTPSPVLN
;
A
#
# COMPACT_ATOMS: atom_id res chain seq x y z
N MET A 1 8.84 16.48 -5.84
CA MET A 1 8.22 15.59 -6.85
C MET A 1 6.75 15.45 -6.53
N THR A 2 5.90 15.32 -7.55
CA THR A 2 4.47 15.05 -7.40
C THR A 2 4.24 13.62 -7.91
N PHE A 3 3.59 12.76 -7.12
CA PHE A 3 3.29 11.40 -7.57
C PHE A 3 2.33 11.44 -8.76
N THR A 4 2.58 10.60 -9.76
CA THR A 4 1.69 10.39 -10.92
C THR A 4 0.88 9.12 -10.74
N ASN A 5 -0.17 8.96 -11.55
CA ASN A 5 -1.07 7.81 -11.50
C ASN A 5 -1.74 7.64 -10.12
N VAL A 6 -2.20 8.76 -9.58
CA VAL A 6 -2.93 8.86 -8.30
C VAL A 6 -4.35 9.34 -8.56
N LEU A 7 -5.26 9.07 -7.64
CA LEU A 7 -6.60 9.64 -7.68
C LEU A 7 -6.52 11.14 -7.34
N THR A 8 -7.58 11.89 -7.66
CA THR A 8 -7.72 13.23 -7.09
C THR A 8 -7.75 13.12 -5.56
N ALA A 9 -7.31 14.18 -4.87
CA ALA A 9 -7.09 14.14 -3.42
C ALA A 9 -8.36 13.82 -2.62
N ASP A 10 -9.51 14.26 -3.11
CA ASP A 10 -10.84 14.06 -2.52
C ASP A 10 -11.43 12.67 -2.78
N LEU A 11 -10.97 11.99 -3.83
CA LEU A 11 -11.47 10.67 -4.21
C LEU A 11 -10.68 9.55 -3.52
N HIS A 12 -11.43 8.54 -3.09
CA HIS A 12 -10.91 7.32 -2.47
C HIS A 12 -11.27 6.06 -3.28
N GLU A 13 -11.85 6.25 -4.45
CA GLU A 13 -12.17 5.22 -5.42
C GLU A 13 -12.16 5.85 -6.82
N GLY A 14 -11.65 5.14 -7.80
CA GLY A 14 -11.64 5.59 -9.19
C GLY A 14 -10.74 4.72 -10.05
N THR A 15 -10.61 5.08 -11.33
CA THR A 15 -9.78 4.36 -12.29
C THR A 15 -8.65 5.25 -12.76
N VAL A 16 -7.44 4.72 -12.75
CA VAL A 16 -6.23 5.37 -13.23
C VAL A 16 -5.51 4.43 -14.18
N ASP A 17 -5.28 4.85 -15.42
CA ASP A 17 -4.59 4.04 -16.45
C ASP A 17 -5.18 2.62 -16.60
N GLY A 18 -6.52 2.51 -16.55
CA GLY A 18 -7.23 1.23 -16.63
C GLY A 18 -7.22 0.38 -15.36
N ILE A 19 -6.60 0.85 -14.27
CA ILE A 19 -6.55 0.15 -12.97
C ILE A 19 -7.55 0.80 -12.02
N ALA A 20 -8.55 0.03 -11.57
CA ALA A 20 -9.49 0.46 -10.54
C ALA A 20 -8.81 0.42 -9.17
N ILE A 21 -8.71 1.57 -8.50
CA ILE A 21 -8.14 1.72 -7.16
C ILE A 21 -9.28 2.04 -6.20
N LYS A 22 -9.33 1.32 -5.08
CA LYS A 22 -10.33 1.53 -4.03
C LYS A 22 -9.71 1.48 -2.64
N TRP A 23 -9.96 2.49 -1.82
CA TRP A 23 -9.60 2.45 -0.41
C TRP A 23 -10.70 1.78 0.41
N ASN A 24 -10.32 0.80 1.24
CA ASN A 24 -11.28 0.23 2.20
C ASN A 24 -11.54 1.21 3.36
N HIS A 25 -12.61 0.97 4.12
CA HIS A 25 -13.02 1.87 5.20
C HIS A 25 -11.92 2.08 6.27
N SER A 26 -11.25 1.00 6.68
CA SER A 26 -10.20 1.05 7.71
C SER A 26 -8.95 1.82 7.27
N ALA A 27 -8.57 1.73 5.99
CA ALA A 27 -7.44 2.44 5.42
C ALA A 27 -7.70 3.93 5.38
N LYS A 28 -8.92 4.35 4.99
CA LYS A 28 -9.34 5.76 5.06
C LYS A 28 -9.24 6.28 6.48
N ALA A 29 -9.78 5.55 7.45
CA ALA A 29 -9.79 5.96 8.86
C ALA A 29 -8.39 6.06 9.48
N ARG A 30 -7.42 5.26 8.99
CA ARG A 30 -6.05 5.22 9.52
C ARG A 30 -5.05 6.09 8.77
N LEU A 31 -5.41 6.60 7.59
CA LEU A 31 -4.51 7.36 6.73
C LEU A 31 -3.84 8.52 7.49
N THR A 32 -4.62 9.31 8.21
CA THR A 32 -4.10 10.45 8.98
C THR A 32 -3.15 10.01 10.10
N THR A 33 -3.49 8.95 10.85
CA THR A 33 -2.61 8.42 11.90
C THR A 33 -1.31 7.89 11.31
N ASN A 34 -1.38 7.15 10.20
CA ASN A 34 -0.20 6.66 9.52
C ASN A 34 0.67 7.83 9.02
N ALA A 35 0.05 8.88 8.46
CA ALA A 35 0.78 10.07 8.01
C ALA A 35 1.53 10.76 9.16
N ILE A 36 0.91 10.86 10.35
CA ILE A 36 1.53 11.39 11.57
C ILE A 36 2.73 10.52 11.99
N ASP A 37 2.61 9.19 11.98
CA ASP A 37 3.70 8.26 12.34
C ASP A 37 4.95 8.38 11.44
N TYR A 38 4.79 8.98 10.26
CA TYR A 38 5.87 9.29 9.31
C TYR A 38 6.19 10.78 9.21
N GLU A 39 5.52 11.66 9.97
CA GLU A 39 5.69 13.11 9.90
C GLU A 39 5.49 13.71 8.50
N VAL A 40 4.49 13.20 7.77
CA VAL A 40 4.16 13.66 6.42
C VAL A 40 2.71 14.09 6.30
N ASP A 41 2.40 14.88 5.28
CA ASP A 41 1.03 15.25 4.95
C ASP A 41 0.22 14.01 4.52
N ALA A 42 -1.05 13.94 4.95
CA ALA A 42 -1.93 12.81 4.67
C ALA A 42 -2.25 12.68 3.17
N THR A 43 -2.37 13.80 2.45
CA THR A 43 -2.55 13.81 0.98
C THR A 43 -1.29 13.28 0.31
N ALA A 44 -0.12 13.66 0.79
CA ALA A 44 1.15 13.16 0.27
C ALA A 44 1.31 11.65 0.53
N MET A 45 0.91 11.15 1.70
CA MET A 45 0.90 9.71 1.98
C MET A 45 -0.09 8.96 1.09
N LYS A 46 -1.30 9.49 0.91
CA LYS A 46 -2.32 8.92 0.01
C LYS A 46 -1.77 8.80 -1.42
N ALA A 47 -1.20 9.89 -1.94
CA ALA A 47 -0.65 9.91 -3.29
C ALA A 47 0.51 8.91 -3.45
N ALA A 48 1.38 8.78 -2.44
CA ALA A 48 2.43 7.78 -2.46
C ALA A 48 1.84 6.35 -2.52
N THR A 49 0.92 6.03 -1.61
CA THR A 49 0.26 4.71 -1.56
C THR A 49 -0.41 4.37 -2.89
N GLU A 50 -1.17 5.30 -3.47
CA GLU A 50 -1.83 5.08 -4.76
C GLU A 50 -0.83 4.87 -5.91
N HIS A 51 0.28 5.60 -5.91
CA HIS A 51 1.34 5.44 -6.90
C HIS A 51 1.98 4.04 -6.87
N PHE A 52 2.35 3.57 -5.68
CA PHE A 52 2.94 2.24 -5.52
C PHE A 52 1.91 1.12 -5.78
N THR A 53 0.66 1.34 -5.38
CA THR A 53 -0.47 0.45 -5.71
C THR A 53 -0.66 0.31 -7.22
N HIS A 54 -0.68 1.43 -7.94
CA HIS A 54 -0.80 1.44 -9.40
C HIS A 54 0.38 0.73 -10.06
N LYS A 55 1.61 1.07 -9.65
CA LYS A 55 2.82 0.50 -10.25
C LYS A 55 2.91 -1.02 -9.98
N CYS A 56 2.52 -1.51 -8.79
CA CYS A 56 2.43 -2.94 -8.45
C CYS A 56 1.35 -3.64 -9.29
N SER A 57 0.17 -3.05 -9.38
CA SER A 57 -0.93 -3.62 -10.17
C SER A 57 -0.56 -3.73 -11.64
N LYS A 58 0.08 -2.70 -12.21
CA LYS A 58 0.56 -2.70 -13.60
C LYS A 58 1.62 -3.77 -13.83
N HIS A 59 2.59 -3.89 -12.92
CA HIS A 59 3.65 -4.90 -12.99
C HIS A 59 3.09 -6.32 -12.97
N LEU A 60 2.08 -6.59 -12.12
CA LEU A 60 1.46 -7.90 -11.95
C LEU A 60 0.27 -8.17 -12.90
N GLY A 61 0.01 -7.27 -13.86
CA GLY A 61 -1.11 -7.40 -14.81
C GLY A 61 -2.49 -7.41 -14.14
N LYS A 62 -2.66 -6.65 -13.07
CA LYS A 62 -3.89 -6.56 -12.27
C LYS A 62 -4.65 -5.29 -12.61
N THR A 63 -5.97 -5.41 -12.70
CA THR A 63 -6.87 -4.33 -13.13
C THR A 63 -7.68 -3.75 -11.98
N THR A 64 -7.64 -4.36 -10.79
CA THR A 64 -8.28 -3.83 -9.59
C THR A 64 -7.40 -4.02 -8.38
N ALA A 65 -7.23 -2.97 -7.58
CA ALA A 65 -6.50 -2.96 -6.34
C ALA A 65 -7.35 -2.34 -5.22
N ILE A 66 -7.38 -3.03 -4.08
CA ILE A 66 -8.03 -2.53 -2.87
C ILE A 66 -6.95 -2.16 -1.86
N ILE A 67 -6.85 -0.90 -1.48
CA ILE A 67 -5.92 -0.46 -0.44
C ILE A 67 -6.56 -0.77 0.91
N ILE A 68 -5.99 -1.74 1.64
CA ILE A 68 -6.47 -2.09 2.99
C ILE A 68 -5.65 -1.49 4.13
N GLY A 69 -4.49 -0.91 3.78
CA GLY A 69 -3.70 -0.05 4.65
C GLY A 69 -2.66 0.70 3.82
N SER A 70 -2.50 2.00 4.08
CA SER A 70 -1.38 2.80 3.54
C SER A 70 -0.06 2.39 4.20
N PHE A 71 1.04 3.08 3.87
CA PHE A 71 2.32 2.82 4.51
C PHE A 71 2.23 2.86 6.04
N HIS A 72 2.69 1.79 6.69
CA HIS A 72 2.68 1.67 8.15
C HIS A 72 3.90 0.89 8.64
N LYS A 73 4.46 1.29 9.79
CA LYS A 73 5.66 0.69 10.41
C LYS A 73 5.32 -0.54 11.28
N PHE A 74 4.04 -0.73 11.58
CA PHE A 74 3.57 -1.73 12.53
C PHE A 74 2.37 -2.50 12.00
N THR A 75 2.48 -3.80 11.86
CA THR A 75 1.30 -4.64 11.62
C THR A 75 0.66 -5.00 12.96
N THR A 76 -0.66 -5.01 13.01
CA THR A 76 -1.39 -5.49 14.20
C THR A 76 -1.70 -6.97 14.01
N VAL A 77 -1.26 -7.82 14.94
CA VAL A 77 -1.63 -9.23 14.95
C VAL A 77 -3.09 -9.33 15.39
N THR A 78 -3.99 -9.65 14.46
CA THR A 78 -5.44 -9.64 14.67
C THR A 78 -5.88 -10.41 15.91
N ARG A 79 -5.26 -11.55 16.20
CA ARG A 79 -5.62 -12.41 17.35
C ARG A 79 -5.26 -11.82 18.71
N SER A 80 -4.17 -11.05 18.80
CA SER A 80 -3.63 -10.57 20.07
C SER A 80 -3.68 -9.05 20.24
N GLY A 81 -4.03 -8.32 19.18
CA GLY A 81 -3.96 -6.86 19.13
C GLY A 81 -2.53 -6.30 19.22
N LYS A 82 -1.50 -7.17 19.32
CA LYS A 82 -0.12 -6.73 19.49
C LYS A 82 0.39 -6.12 18.19
N LYS A 83 1.02 -4.94 18.31
CA LYS A 83 1.78 -4.32 17.22
C LYS A 83 3.13 -5.05 17.08
N LYS A 84 3.48 -5.42 15.86
CA LYS A 84 4.81 -5.94 15.50
C LYS A 84 5.45 -4.96 14.53
N ALA A 85 6.67 -4.51 14.84
CA ALA A 85 7.45 -3.70 13.92
C ALA A 85 7.74 -4.50 12.65
N VAL A 86 7.58 -3.86 11.52
CA VAL A 86 7.76 -4.41 10.18
C VAL A 86 8.44 -3.37 9.31
N HIS A 87 9.01 -3.81 8.19
CA HIS A 87 9.40 -2.88 7.16
C HIS A 87 8.17 -2.08 6.68
N SER A 88 8.36 -0.81 6.37
CA SER A 88 7.30 0.07 5.88
C SER A 88 6.67 -0.52 4.64
N HIS A 89 5.37 -0.80 4.69
CA HIS A 89 4.65 -1.40 3.58
C HIS A 89 3.19 -0.98 3.53
N GLU A 90 2.59 -1.16 2.36
CA GLU A 90 1.14 -1.13 2.15
C GLU A 90 0.64 -2.55 1.86
N THR A 91 -0.66 -2.77 2.04
CA THR A 91 -1.28 -4.07 1.78
C THR A 91 -2.43 -3.93 0.80
N LEU A 92 -2.42 -4.80 -0.22
CA LEU A 92 -3.29 -4.71 -1.40
C LEU A 92 -3.86 -6.09 -1.78
N PRO A 93 -5.18 -6.33 -1.67
CA PRO A 93 -5.82 -7.36 -2.47
C PRO A 93 -5.90 -6.90 -3.93
N LEU A 94 -5.36 -7.72 -4.83
CA LEU A 94 -5.31 -7.47 -6.26
C LEU A 94 -6.17 -8.46 -7.03
N ASN A 95 -6.87 -7.97 -8.06
CA ASN A 95 -7.70 -8.76 -8.95
C ASN A 95 -7.36 -8.48 -10.43
N PRO A 96 -7.55 -9.45 -11.33
CA PRO A 96 -8.09 -10.80 -11.09
C PRO A 96 -7.12 -11.75 -10.36
N GLY A 97 -7.67 -12.77 -9.68
CA GLY A 97 -6.92 -13.84 -9.01
C GLY A 97 -6.84 -13.75 -7.48
N GLY A 98 -7.40 -12.71 -6.85
CA GLY A 98 -7.56 -12.64 -5.39
C GLY A 98 -6.25 -12.69 -4.59
N VAL A 99 -5.15 -12.20 -5.16
CA VAL A 99 -3.82 -12.25 -4.51
C VAL A 99 -3.69 -11.09 -3.53
N LYS A 100 -3.30 -11.38 -2.30
CA LYS A 100 -2.96 -10.34 -1.31
C LYS A 100 -1.47 -10.06 -1.38
N VAL A 101 -1.11 -8.81 -1.64
CA VAL A 101 0.28 -8.38 -1.80
C VAL A 101 0.65 -7.38 -0.72
N HIS A 102 1.88 -7.49 -0.23
CA HIS A 102 2.53 -6.47 0.60
C HIS A 102 3.60 -5.77 -0.25
N VAL A 103 3.45 -4.47 -0.47
CA VAL A 103 4.43 -3.67 -1.24
C VAL A 103 5.33 -2.96 -0.24
N ASN A 104 6.61 -3.34 -0.24
CA ASN A 104 7.61 -2.80 0.67
C ASN A 104 8.24 -1.54 0.07
N VAL A 105 8.29 -0.48 0.87
CA VAL A 105 8.92 0.78 0.48
C VAL A 105 9.91 1.23 1.53
N THR A 106 11.01 1.85 1.09
CA THR A 106 11.85 2.62 2.00
C THR A 106 11.40 4.06 1.96
N LEU A 107 10.96 4.57 3.11
CA LEU A 107 10.79 5.99 3.35
C LEU A 107 12.09 6.49 4.02
N PRO A 108 12.74 7.54 3.48
CA PRO A 108 13.93 8.09 4.13
C PRO A 108 13.61 8.63 5.52
N ASP A 109 14.49 8.39 6.49
CA ASP A 109 14.33 8.90 7.85
C ASP A 109 14.26 10.43 7.84
N GLY A 110 13.19 11.00 8.42
CA GLY A 110 12.91 12.44 8.39
C GLY A 110 12.73 13.02 6.98
N GLY A 111 12.58 12.16 5.97
CA GLY A 111 12.55 12.55 4.57
C GLY A 111 11.13 12.69 4.02
N LEU A 112 11.00 13.47 2.95
CA LEU A 112 9.75 13.65 2.24
C LEU A 112 9.26 12.30 1.68
N VAL A 113 7.98 11.99 1.86
CA VAL A 113 7.33 10.77 1.30
C VAL A 113 7.55 10.63 -0.21
N GLN A 114 7.80 11.73 -0.92
CA GLN A 114 8.07 11.75 -2.36
C GLN A 114 9.41 11.09 -2.75
N ASN A 115 10.28 10.86 -1.77
CA ASN A 115 11.53 10.12 -1.93
C ASN A 115 11.37 8.63 -1.57
N ALA A 116 10.14 8.17 -1.35
CA ALA A 116 9.86 6.75 -1.15
C ALA A 116 10.40 5.92 -2.32
N GLN A 117 11.08 4.83 -2.00
CA GLN A 117 11.61 3.90 -3.00
C GLN A 117 10.96 2.53 -2.85
N TRP A 118 10.48 1.97 -3.96
CA TRP A 118 10.05 0.59 -4.04
C TRP A 118 11.22 -0.34 -3.75
N ARG A 119 11.06 -1.27 -2.80
CA ARG A 119 12.07 -2.30 -2.47
C ARG A 119 11.74 -3.69 -3.00
N GLY A 120 10.45 -3.95 -3.19
CA GLY A 120 9.94 -5.20 -3.71
C GLY A 120 8.53 -5.42 -3.18
N GLU A 121 7.88 -6.44 -3.70
CA GLU A 121 6.58 -6.90 -3.24
C GLU A 121 6.63 -8.41 -2.99
N TYR A 122 5.80 -8.87 -2.06
CA TYR A 122 5.59 -10.30 -1.89
C TYR A 122 4.10 -10.59 -1.75
N ALA A 123 3.69 -11.73 -2.29
CA ALA A 123 2.32 -12.21 -2.23
C ALA A 123 2.13 -13.13 -1.02
N GLU A 124 1.13 -12.85 -0.18
CA GLU A 124 0.56 -13.86 0.71
C GLU A 124 -0.43 -14.69 -0.12
N LEU A 125 -0.04 -15.94 -0.43
CA LEU A 125 -0.97 -16.93 -0.94
C LEU A 125 -1.84 -17.41 0.23
N SER A 126 -3.13 -17.52 0.01
CA SER A 126 -4.12 -17.80 1.07
C SER A 126 -4.02 -19.21 1.69
N ASP A 127 -3.04 -20.04 1.28
CA ASP A 127 -2.77 -21.35 1.86
C ASP A 127 -1.52 -21.33 2.75
N ARG A 128 -1.73 -21.73 4.00
CA ARG A 128 -0.85 -21.52 5.16
C ARG A 128 0.47 -22.29 5.19
N ASP A 129 0.87 -23.00 4.14
CA ASP A 129 2.06 -23.88 4.17
C ASP A 129 3.07 -23.68 3.04
N THR A 130 2.91 -22.64 2.21
CA THR A 130 3.92 -22.31 1.18
C THR A 130 4.63 -21.00 1.53
N PRO A 131 5.98 -20.95 1.56
CA PRO A 131 6.69 -19.68 1.65
C PRO A 131 6.24 -18.78 0.50
N SER A 132 5.85 -17.54 0.84
CA SER A 132 5.54 -16.50 -0.14
C SER A 132 6.66 -16.39 -1.17
N PRO A 133 6.41 -16.62 -2.47
CA PRO A 133 7.41 -16.37 -3.47
C PRO A 133 7.70 -14.86 -3.48
N VAL A 134 8.98 -14.51 -3.44
CA VAL A 134 9.44 -13.17 -3.82
C VAL A 134 9.15 -13.02 -5.30
N LEU A 135 8.29 -12.07 -5.66
CA LEU A 135 7.99 -11.76 -7.05
C LEU A 135 9.11 -10.84 -7.52
N ASN A 136 9.99 -11.37 -8.37
CA ASN A 136 11.16 -10.68 -8.92
C ASN A 136 10.78 -9.67 -10.01
#